data_AF-A0A951SK44-F1
#
_entry.id   AF-A0A951SK44-F1
#
_cell.length_a   1.000
_cell.length_b   1.000
_cell.length_c   1.000
_cell.angle_alpha   90.00
_cell.angle_beta   90.00
_cell.angle_gamma   90.00
#
_symmetry.space_group_name_H-M   'P 1'
#
loop_
_entity.id
_entity.type
_entity.pdbx_description
1 polymer ?
#
loop_
_entity_poly.entity_id
_entity_poly.type
_entity_poly.pdbx_seq_one_letter_code
_entity_poly.pdbx_strand_id
1 'polypeptide(L)'
;MRLKQRSNYRFPIPTGSSRRTSGRSPPCIRTAFVLDFRHRARRGRRPARRTMISHHAALIYTMVLVSAADREMTDAEMRTIGEMVRFLPVFRDYDSQLLPSTAATCVEFLDMEEGLDSALQTIKAGLPAELRETAYALACDVAAADGRTSQEVLRLLELIRHTLDLDRLVAAAIERGARARHAVL
;
A
#
# COMPACT_ATOMS: atom_id res chain seq x y z
N MET A 1 -26.90 -15.50 -25.58
CA MET A 1 -25.65 -16.06 -26.15
C MET A 1 -24.49 -15.61 -25.27
N ARG A 2 -23.94 -16.52 -24.45
CA ARG A 2 -22.91 -16.24 -23.43
C ARG A 2 -21.54 -16.14 -24.11
N LEU A 3 -20.86 -14.99 -24.00
CA LEU A 3 -19.44 -14.88 -24.32
C LEU A 3 -18.62 -15.13 -23.05
N LYS A 4 -17.96 -16.29 -23.03
CA LYS A 4 -17.04 -16.73 -21.99
C LYS A 4 -15.85 -15.78 -21.91
N GLN A 5 -15.66 -15.15 -20.76
CA GLN A 5 -14.36 -14.62 -20.33
C GLN A 5 -13.35 -15.79 -20.28
N ARG A 6 -12.23 -15.64 -20.98
CA ARG A 6 -11.04 -16.46 -20.74
C ARG A 6 -9.96 -15.54 -20.17
N SER A 7 -9.82 -15.61 -18.85
CA SER A 7 -8.66 -15.17 -18.10
C SER A 7 -7.45 -16.01 -18.53
N ASN A 8 -6.39 -15.36 -19.02
CA ASN A 8 -5.10 -16.00 -19.25
C ASN A 8 -4.02 -14.90 -19.36
N TYR A 9 -3.51 -14.46 -18.22
CA TYR A 9 -2.18 -13.83 -18.16
C TYR A 9 -1.28 -14.75 -17.34
N ARG A 10 -0.34 -15.40 -18.02
CA ARG A 10 0.63 -16.35 -17.46
C ARG A 10 2.03 -15.80 -17.77
N PHE A 11 2.78 -15.44 -16.74
CA PHE A 11 4.19 -15.06 -16.86
C PHE A 11 5.07 -16.32 -16.74
N PRO A 12 6.12 -16.48 -17.56
CA PRO A 12 7.03 -17.62 -17.51
C PRO A 12 8.06 -17.49 -16.36
N ILE A 13 8.46 -18.61 -15.78
CA ILE A 13 9.37 -18.73 -14.62
C ILE A 13 10.71 -19.33 -15.10
N PRO A 14 11.88 -18.83 -14.65
CA PRO A 14 13.12 -19.59 -14.70
C PRO A 14 13.40 -20.29 -13.36
N THR A 15 13.68 -21.59 -13.40
CA THR A 15 14.14 -22.40 -12.26
C THR A 15 15.64 -22.23 -12.06
N GLY A 16 16.06 -21.75 -10.88
CA GLY A 16 17.46 -21.65 -10.47
C GLY A 16 17.63 -21.88 -8.96
N SER A 17 18.48 -22.84 -8.61
CA SER A 17 18.77 -23.31 -7.25
C SER A 17 20.06 -22.70 -6.67
N SER A 18 20.27 -22.89 -5.34
CA SER A 18 21.51 -22.66 -4.55
C SER A 18 21.82 -21.20 -4.15
N ARG A 19 22.25 -20.82 -2.94
CA ARG A 19 22.69 -21.48 -1.69
C ARG A 19 22.61 -20.45 -0.54
N ARG A 20 22.40 -20.92 0.69
CA ARG A 20 22.46 -20.14 1.93
C ARG A 20 23.88 -19.70 2.25
N THR A 21 24.06 -18.45 2.67
CA THR A 21 25.13 -18.05 3.59
C THR A 21 24.54 -17.18 4.69
N SER A 22 24.87 -17.55 5.93
CA SER A 22 24.38 -16.96 7.17
C SER A 22 25.27 -15.80 7.60
N GLY A 23 24.80 -14.57 7.44
CA GLY A 23 25.37 -13.37 8.05
C GLY A 23 24.32 -12.73 8.96
N ARG A 24 24.59 -12.69 10.27
CA ARG A 24 23.72 -12.01 11.26
C ARG A 24 23.63 -10.54 10.92
N SER A 25 22.47 -10.14 10.38
CA SER A 25 22.07 -8.75 10.21
C SER A 25 21.50 -8.23 11.55
N PRO A 26 21.69 -6.94 11.90
CA PRO A 26 21.07 -6.34 13.08
C PRO A 26 19.54 -6.44 13.00
N PRO A 27 18.80 -6.35 14.12
CA PRO A 27 17.36 -6.64 14.13
C PRO A 27 16.63 -5.66 13.21
N CYS A 28 16.26 -6.15 12.02
CA CYS A 28 15.42 -5.43 11.09
C CYS A 28 14.03 -5.26 11.73
N ILE A 29 13.41 -4.11 11.47
CA ILE A 29 12.02 -3.73 11.81
C ILE A 29 10.98 -4.81 11.43
N ARG A 30 11.41 -5.75 10.57
CA ARG A 30 10.79 -6.97 10.05
C ARG A 30 10.15 -7.93 11.07
N THR A 31 10.47 -7.87 12.37
CA THR A 31 9.97 -8.87 13.36
C THR A 31 8.94 -8.34 14.36
N ALA A 32 8.79 -7.02 14.51
CA ALA A 32 7.86 -6.44 15.49
C ALA A 32 6.50 -6.07 14.90
N PHE A 33 6.41 -5.86 13.58
CA PHE A 33 5.24 -5.26 12.94
C PHE A 33 4.07 -6.22 12.72
N VAL A 34 4.32 -7.53 12.65
CA VAL A 34 3.28 -8.55 12.31
C VAL A 34 3.04 -9.57 13.43
N LEU A 35 3.99 -9.78 14.35
CA LEU A 35 3.89 -10.84 15.38
C LEU A 35 3.02 -10.46 16.60
N ASP A 36 2.63 -9.20 16.77
CA ASP A 36 1.61 -8.79 17.77
C ASP A 36 0.18 -8.69 17.18
N PHE A 37 -0.03 -9.14 15.94
CA PHE A 37 -1.33 -9.08 15.24
C PHE A 37 -2.42 -9.98 15.87
N ARG A 38 -2.09 -10.87 16.83
CA ARG A 38 -3.09 -11.79 17.42
C ARG A 38 -3.17 -11.88 18.94
N HIS A 39 -2.32 -11.21 19.74
CA HIS A 39 -2.31 -11.45 21.20
C HIS A 39 -2.85 -10.34 22.11
N ARG A 40 -3.30 -9.18 21.60
CA ARG A 40 -3.86 -8.09 22.42
C ARG A 40 -5.26 -7.64 22.04
N ALA A 41 -6.08 -8.55 21.51
CA ALA A 41 -7.52 -8.35 21.45
C ALA A 41 -8.13 -8.49 22.86
N ARG A 42 -8.35 -7.35 23.54
CA ARG A 42 -9.47 -7.06 24.46
C ARG A 42 -9.20 -5.76 25.21
N ARG A 43 -9.74 -4.65 24.70
CA ARG A 43 -10.30 -3.53 25.49
C ARG A 43 -11.05 -2.61 24.52
N GLY A 44 -12.38 -2.57 24.68
CA GLY A 44 -13.24 -1.70 23.91
C GLY A 44 -12.78 -0.25 24.01
N ARG A 45 -12.46 0.36 22.88
CA ARG A 45 -12.10 1.76 22.76
C ARG A 45 -13.24 2.48 22.04
N ARG A 46 -13.73 3.55 22.66
CA ARG A 46 -14.77 4.46 22.13
C ARG A 46 -14.46 4.89 20.69
N PRO A 47 -15.49 5.18 19.86
CA PRO A 47 -15.28 5.64 18.49
C PRO A 47 -14.42 6.90 18.50
N ALA A 48 -13.33 6.86 17.74
CA ALA A 48 -12.37 7.95 17.67
C ALA A 48 -13.02 9.19 17.03
N ARG A 49 -12.76 10.37 17.63
CA ARG A 49 -12.99 11.68 16.98
C ARG A 49 -12.42 11.62 15.57
N ARG A 50 -13.17 12.10 14.56
CA ARG A 50 -12.67 12.29 13.18
C ARG A 50 -11.41 13.16 13.25
N THR A 51 -10.26 12.52 13.28
CA THR A 51 -8.97 13.20 13.37
C THR A 51 -8.54 13.39 11.94
N MET A 52 -8.66 14.62 11.42
CA MET A 52 -8.15 14.92 10.09
C MET A 52 -6.65 14.70 10.11
N ILE A 53 -6.19 13.71 9.35
CA ILE A 53 -4.77 13.42 9.17
C ILE A 53 -4.17 14.40 8.15
N SER A 54 -2.86 14.59 8.17
CA SER A 54 -2.17 15.38 7.14
C SER A 54 -2.24 14.68 5.77
N HIS A 55 -2.08 15.43 4.68
CA HIS A 55 -2.01 14.84 3.34
C HIS A 55 -0.85 13.85 3.23
N HIS A 56 0.30 14.13 3.87
CA HIS A 56 1.42 13.19 3.95
C HIS A 56 1.02 11.86 4.57
N ALA A 57 0.33 11.90 5.71
CA ALA A 57 -0.17 10.70 6.36
C ALA A 57 -1.18 9.98 5.48
N ALA A 58 -2.08 10.68 4.78
CA ALA A 58 -3.05 10.05 3.89
C ALA A 58 -2.39 9.34 2.69
N LEU A 59 -1.35 9.93 2.10
CA LEU A 59 -0.56 9.30 1.03
C LEU A 59 0.21 8.09 1.55
N ILE A 60 0.84 8.19 2.72
CA ILE A 60 1.54 7.06 3.36
C ILE A 60 0.57 5.94 3.71
N TYR A 61 -0.58 6.26 4.27
CA TYR A 61 -1.61 5.28 4.61
C TYR A 61 -2.05 4.53 3.35
N THR A 62 -2.24 5.25 2.22
CA THR A 62 -2.60 4.63 0.94
C THR A 62 -1.56 3.59 0.50
N MET A 63 -0.26 3.92 0.59
CA MET A 63 0.83 2.99 0.26
C MET A 63 0.88 1.77 1.20
N VAL A 64 0.70 2.00 2.51
CA VAL A 64 0.71 0.94 3.54
C VAL A 64 -0.47 0.01 3.38
N LEU A 65 -1.67 0.53 3.09
CA LEU A 65 -2.87 -0.26 2.80
C LEU A 65 -2.63 -1.28 1.70
N VAL A 66 -2.03 -0.85 0.59
CA VAL A 66 -1.70 -1.73 -0.54
C VAL A 66 -0.70 -2.81 -0.12
N SER A 67 0.36 -2.44 0.59
CA SER A 67 1.40 -3.39 1.05
C SER A 67 0.92 -4.36 2.12
N ALA A 68 -0.17 -4.04 2.84
CA ALA A 68 -0.74 -4.88 3.88
C ALA A 68 -1.81 -5.84 3.36
N ALA A 69 -2.24 -5.68 2.10
CA ALA A 69 -3.42 -6.37 1.56
C ALA A 69 -3.26 -7.90 1.47
N ASP A 70 -2.06 -8.40 1.20
CA ASP A 70 -1.77 -9.82 0.99
C ASP A 70 -1.02 -10.49 2.15
N ARG A 71 -1.09 -9.89 3.34
CA ARG A 71 -0.56 -10.39 4.63
C ARG A 71 0.97 -10.46 4.75
N GLU A 72 1.72 -10.26 3.67
CA GLU A 72 3.19 -10.25 3.68
C GLU A 72 3.73 -9.03 2.96
N MET A 73 4.01 -7.96 3.71
CA MET A 73 4.75 -6.81 3.17
C MET A 73 6.19 -7.21 2.87
N THR A 74 6.56 -7.13 1.60
CA THR A 74 7.89 -7.49 1.11
C THR A 74 8.92 -6.40 1.38
N ASP A 75 10.21 -6.78 1.42
CA ASP A 75 11.31 -5.81 1.52
C ASP A 75 11.32 -4.83 0.31
N ALA A 76 10.83 -5.26 -0.85
CA ALA A 76 10.74 -4.47 -2.07
C ALA A 76 9.66 -3.37 -1.98
N GLU A 77 8.47 -3.69 -1.46
CA GLU A 77 7.41 -2.70 -1.23
C GLU A 77 7.83 -1.66 -0.19
N MET A 78 8.40 -2.11 0.94
CA MET A 78 8.89 -1.20 1.98
C MET A 78 9.96 -0.24 1.44
N ARG A 79 10.88 -0.75 0.63
CA ARG A 79 11.89 0.08 -0.03
C ARG A 79 11.24 1.08 -0.98
N THR A 80 10.25 0.66 -1.76
CA THR A 80 9.53 1.50 -2.71
C THR A 80 8.79 2.63 -2.00
N ILE A 81 8.12 2.36 -0.89
CA ILE A 81 7.51 3.39 -0.03
C ILE A 81 8.57 4.41 0.45
N GLY A 82 9.70 3.92 0.97
CA GLY A 82 10.77 4.79 1.45
C GLY A 82 11.36 5.67 0.35
N GLU A 83 11.56 5.13 -0.85
CA GLU A 83 12.06 5.87 -2.01
C GLU A 83 11.05 6.93 -2.47
N MET A 84 9.76 6.61 -2.53
CA MET A 84 8.70 7.56 -2.88
C MET A 84 8.61 8.72 -1.89
N VAL A 85 8.63 8.44 -0.59
CA VAL A 85 8.62 9.47 0.47
C VAL A 85 9.86 10.35 0.41
N ARG A 86 11.01 9.77 0.05
CA ARG A 86 12.28 10.51 -0.02
C ARG A 86 12.37 11.45 -1.21
N PHE A 87 11.84 11.08 -2.37
CA PHE A 87 12.15 11.75 -3.63
C PHE A 87 10.98 12.52 -4.26
N LEU A 88 9.73 12.20 -3.93
CA LEU A 88 8.60 12.87 -4.56
C LEU A 88 8.36 14.28 -3.97
N PRO A 89 8.09 15.30 -4.81
CA PRO A 89 7.89 16.67 -4.35
C PRO A 89 6.77 16.86 -3.32
N VAL A 90 5.76 15.98 -3.34
CA VAL A 90 4.62 16.01 -2.41
C VAL A 90 5.02 15.69 -0.96
N PHE A 91 6.23 15.18 -0.73
CA PHE A 91 6.79 14.89 0.59
C PHE A 91 7.96 15.82 0.96
N ARG A 92 8.20 16.91 0.22
CA ARG A 92 9.40 17.76 0.40
C ARG A 92 9.52 18.33 1.82
N ASP A 93 8.40 18.63 2.45
CA ASP A 93 8.29 19.17 3.82
C ASP A 93 7.95 18.09 4.87
N TYR A 94 7.95 16.81 4.48
CA TYR A 94 7.74 15.70 5.38
C TYR A 94 9.05 15.24 6.03
N ASP A 95 9.06 15.11 7.36
CA ASP A 95 10.18 14.46 8.06
C ASP A 95 10.14 12.94 7.86
N SER A 96 11.03 12.43 7.00
CA SER A 96 11.18 11.00 6.72
C SER A 96 11.42 10.13 7.96
N GLN A 97 11.94 10.69 9.07
CA GLN A 97 12.11 9.94 10.32
C GLN A 97 10.76 9.56 10.97
N LEU A 98 9.67 10.24 10.61
CA LEU A 98 8.32 9.94 11.07
C LEU A 98 7.69 8.77 10.31
N LEU A 99 8.21 8.39 9.14
CA LEU A 99 7.62 7.34 8.29
C LEU A 99 7.30 6.04 9.03
N PRO A 100 8.19 5.46 9.86
CA PRO A 100 7.88 4.23 10.60
C PRO A 100 6.71 4.42 11.57
N SER A 101 6.64 5.57 12.25
CA SER A 101 5.56 5.88 13.20
C SER A 101 4.21 6.11 12.50
N THR A 102 4.22 6.79 11.35
CA THR A 102 3.03 7.01 10.54
C THR A 102 2.51 5.70 9.96
N ALA A 103 3.39 4.83 9.46
CA ALA A 103 3.02 3.51 8.98
C ALA A 103 2.43 2.63 10.10
N ALA A 104 3.05 2.63 11.29
CA ALA A 104 2.52 1.92 12.46
C ALA A 104 1.12 2.38 12.84
N THR A 105 0.89 3.70 12.85
CA THR A 105 -0.44 4.28 13.15
C THR A 105 -1.49 3.84 12.12
N CYS A 106 -1.12 3.70 10.85
CA CYS A 106 -2.01 3.16 9.82
C CYS A 106 -2.41 1.71 10.12
N VAL A 107 -1.45 0.86 10.50
CA VAL A 107 -1.73 -0.56 10.79
C VAL A 107 -2.61 -0.71 12.03
N GLU A 108 -2.32 0.03 13.11
CA GLU A 108 -3.19 0.07 14.29
C GLU A 108 -4.63 0.47 13.94
N PHE A 109 -4.79 1.36 12.96
CA PHE A 109 -6.09 1.80 12.49
C PHE A 109 -6.83 0.71 11.68
N LEU A 110 -6.10 -0.11 10.91
CA LEU A 110 -6.68 -1.24 10.17
C LEU A 110 -7.15 -2.37 11.08
N ASP A 111 -6.56 -2.50 12.27
CA ASP A 111 -6.97 -3.49 13.28
C ASP A 111 -8.28 -3.14 13.99
N MET A 112 -8.82 -1.94 13.77
CA MET A 112 -10.12 -1.53 14.31
C MET A 112 -11.29 -2.20 13.57
N GLU A 113 -12.45 -2.26 14.22
CA GLU A 113 -13.70 -2.70 13.56
C GLU A 113 -14.01 -1.77 12.37
N GLU A 114 -14.34 -2.34 11.21
CA GLU A 114 -14.48 -1.61 9.93
C GLU A 114 -13.22 -0.81 9.54
N GLY A 115 -12.02 -1.27 9.97
CA GLY A 115 -10.76 -0.55 9.83
C GLY A 115 -10.41 -0.18 8.39
N LEU A 116 -10.66 -1.07 7.42
CA LEU A 116 -10.41 -0.80 6.00
C LEU A 116 -11.29 0.34 5.46
N ASP A 117 -12.61 0.23 5.60
CA ASP A 117 -13.54 1.26 5.11
C ASP A 117 -13.29 2.60 5.81
N SER A 118 -13.07 2.56 7.13
CA SER A 118 -12.69 3.73 7.91
C SER A 118 -11.37 4.34 7.43
N ALA A 119 -10.41 3.52 7.00
CA ALA A 119 -9.10 4.01 6.56
C ALA A 119 -9.22 4.72 5.23
N LEU A 120 -9.97 4.13 4.30
CA LEU A 120 -10.28 4.74 3.00
C LEU A 120 -11.02 6.07 3.15
N GLN A 121 -11.99 6.16 4.06
CA GLN A 121 -12.68 7.43 4.34
C GLN A 121 -11.77 8.46 5.01
N THR A 122 -10.91 8.02 5.94
CA THR A 122 -9.92 8.88 6.59
C THR A 122 -8.92 9.45 5.58
N ILE A 123 -8.44 8.62 4.66
CA ILE A 123 -7.56 9.03 3.55
C ILE A 123 -8.27 10.06 2.67
N LYS A 124 -9.50 9.77 2.23
CA LYS A 124 -10.28 10.71 1.40
C LYS A 124 -10.45 12.06 2.09
N ALA A 125 -10.70 12.05 3.40
CA ALA A 125 -10.86 13.28 4.19
C ALA A 125 -9.54 14.03 4.41
N GLY A 126 -8.40 13.32 4.45
CA GLY A 126 -7.06 13.91 4.61
C GLY A 126 -6.42 14.40 3.30
N LEU A 127 -7.04 14.14 2.14
CA LEU A 127 -6.52 14.52 0.82
C LEU A 127 -7.33 15.66 0.19
N PRO A 128 -6.67 16.77 -0.20
CA PRO A 128 -7.19 17.67 -1.22
C PRO A 128 -7.54 16.91 -2.50
N ALA A 129 -8.53 17.42 -3.26
CA ALA A 129 -8.98 16.76 -4.49
C ALA A 129 -7.83 16.57 -5.51
N GLU A 130 -6.90 17.52 -5.54
CA GLU A 130 -5.72 17.56 -6.41
C GLU A 130 -4.72 16.45 -6.10
N LEU A 131 -4.75 15.87 -4.89
CA LEU A 131 -3.82 14.80 -4.48
C LEU A 131 -4.42 13.39 -4.56
N ARG A 132 -5.68 13.25 -4.99
CA ARG A 132 -6.33 11.95 -5.10
C ARG A 132 -5.72 11.07 -6.20
N GLU A 133 -5.39 11.68 -7.35
CA GLU A 133 -4.67 11.00 -8.43
C GLU A 133 -3.26 10.59 -7.96
N THR A 134 -2.58 11.46 -7.20
CA THR A 134 -1.27 11.17 -6.60
C THR A 134 -1.36 9.96 -5.66
N ALA A 135 -2.34 9.91 -4.77
CA ALA A 135 -2.53 8.79 -3.85
C ALA A 135 -2.70 7.47 -4.62
N TYR A 136 -3.51 7.48 -5.68
CA TYR A 136 -3.72 6.29 -6.50
C TYR A 136 -2.49 5.88 -7.31
N ALA A 137 -1.72 6.85 -7.82
CA ALA A 137 -0.45 6.57 -8.49
C ALA A 137 0.56 5.90 -7.55
N LEU A 138 0.68 6.38 -6.31
CA LEU A 138 1.51 5.74 -5.28
C LEU A 138 1.04 4.32 -4.99
N ALA A 139 -0.28 4.11 -4.87
CA ALA A 139 -0.87 2.78 -4.68
C ALA A 139 -0.48 1.81 -5.80
N CYS A 140 -0.56 2.25 -7.06
CA CYS A 140 -0.16 1.45 -8.22
C CYS A 140 1.35 1.17 -8.28
N ASP A 141 2.18 2.13 -7.89
CA ASP A 141 3.64 1.95 -7.88
C ASP A 141 4.07 0.96 -6.77
N VAL A 142 3.47 1.03 -5.58
CA VAL A 142 3.66 0.01 -4.53
C VAL A 142 3.23 -1.37 -5.03
N ALA A 143 2.03 -1.50 -5.59
CA ALA A 143 1.48 -2.78 -6.08
C ALA A 143 2.29 -3.41 -7.23
N ALA A 144 3.15 -2.63 -7.89
CA ALA A 144 3.99 -3.08 -9.00
C ALA A 144 5.45 -3.35 -8.57
N ALA A 145 5.83 -3.01 -7.34
CA ALA A 145 7.21 -2.98 -6.87
C ALA A 145 7.97 -4.31 -6.99
N ASP A 146 7.29 -5.44 -6.72
CA ASP A 146 7.89 -6.77 -6.74
C ASP A 146 7.49 -7.61 -7.99
N GLY A 147 6.72 -7.00 -8.90
CA GLY A 147 6.23 -7.64 -10.12
C GLY A 147 5.10 -8.65 -9.91
N ARG A 148 4.53 -8.77 -8.70
CA ARG A 148 3.41 -9.66 -8.39
C ARG A 148 2.27 -8.87 -7.79
N THR A 149 1.12 -8.88 -8.46
CA THR A 149 -0.10 -8.27 -7.92
C THR A 149 -1.13 -9.36 -7.65
N SER A 150 -1.44 -9.57 -6.37
CA SER A 150 -2.46 -10.53 -5.92
C SER A 150 -3.89 -10.05 -6.26
N GLN A 151 -4.88 -10.95 -6.21
CA GLN A 151 -6.28 -10.57 -6.44
C GLN A 151 -6.78 -9.64 -5.32
N GLU A 152 -6.28 -9.82 -4.11
CA GLU A 152 -6.53 -8.99 -2.94
C GLU A 152 -6.07 -7.55 -3.18
N VAL A 153 -4.84 -7.37 -3.69
CA VAL A 153 -4.30 -6.05 -4.05
C VAL A 153 -5.11 -5.42 -5.19
N LEU A 154 -5.46 -6.17 -6.23
CA LEU A 154 -6.28 -5.65 -7.34
C LEU A 154 -7.66 -5.17 -6.85
N ARG A 155 -8.30 -5.94 -5.95
CA ARG A 155 -9.57 -5.54 -5.35
C ARG A 155 -9.42 -4.31 -4.48
N LEU A 156 -8.32 -4.19 -3.73
CA LEU A 156 -8.04 -3.00 -2.93
C LEU A 156 -7.81 -1.76 -3.81
N LEU A 157 -7.06 -1.88 -4.91
CA LEU A 157 -6.89 -0.79 -5.87
C LEU A 157 -8.24 -0.33 -6.45
N GLU A 158 -9.15 -1.26 -6.75
CA GLU A 158 -10.51 -0.93 -7.18
C GLU A 158 -11.28 -0.13 -6.10
N LEU A 159 -11.18 -0.53 -4.82
CA LEU A 159 -11.80 0.19 -3.70
C LEU A 159 -11.21 1.60 -3.51
N ILE A 160 -9.88 1.74 -3.60
CA ILE A 160 -9.20 3.04 -3.51
C ILE A 160 -9.68 3.95 -4.65
N ARG A 161 -9.68 3.45 -5.88
CA ARG A 161 -10.15 4.19 -7.07
C ARG A 161 -11.56 4.74 -6.87
N HIS A 162 -12.48 3.87 -6.43
CA HIS A 162 -13.87 4.26 -6.18
C HIS A 162 -14.00 5.25 -5.04
N THR A 163 -13.28 5.02 -3.93
CA THR A 163 -13.39 5.91 -2.76
C THR A 163 -12.85 7.30 -3.07
N LEU A 164 -11.77 7.40 -3.85
CA LEU A 164 -11.17 8.67 -4.24
C LEU A 164 -11.90 9.37 -5.41
N ASP A 165 -13.00 8.81 -5.91
CA ASP A 165 -13.80 9.35 -7.03
C ASP A 165 -12.99 9.56 -8.31
N LEU A 166 -12.09 8.63 -8.64
CA LEU A 166 -11.21 8.74 -9.81
C LEU A 166 -11.93 8.31 -11.10
N ASP A 167 -11.79 9.13 -12.14
CA ASP A 167 -12.29 8.78 -13.47
C ASP A 167 -11.60 7.53 -14.02
N ARG A 168 -12.35 6.74 -14.79
CA ARG A 168 -11.86 5.47 -15.32
C ARG A 168 -10.68 5.64 -16.30
N LEU A 169 -10.69 6.69 -17.13
CA LEU A 169 -9.61 6.96 -18.09
C LEU A 169 -8.34 7.40 -17.36
N VAL A 170 -8.48 8.23 -16.33
CA VAL A 170 -7.37 8.68 -15.48
C VAL A 170 -6.73 7.49 -14.77
N ALA A 171 -7.54 6.65 -14.13
CA ALA A 171 -7.05 5.43 -13.47
C ALA A 171 -6.29 4.51 -14.43
N ALA A 172 -6.85 4.25 -15.62
CA ALA A 172 -6.21 3.42 -16.63
C ALA A 172 -4.87 4.00 -17.13
N ALA A 173 -4.76 5.33 -17.23
CA ALA A 173 -3.51 5.99 -17.59
C ALA A 173 -2.44 5.82 -16.49
N ILE A 174 -2.83 5.98 -15.22
CA ILE A 174 -1.96 5.79 -14.05
C ILE A 174 -1.46 4.35 -13.98
N GLU A 175 -2.36 3.36 -14.06
CA GLU A 175 -2.01 1.94 -14.06
C GLU A 175 -1.01 1.59 -15.18
N ARG A 176 -1.24 2.16 -16.37
CA ARG A 176 -0.35 1.97 -17.51
C ARG A 176 1.02 2.61 -17.29
N GLY A 177 1.08 3.78 -16.67
CA GLY A 177 2.32 4.44 -16.29
C GLY A 177 3.11 3.66 -15.25
N ALA A 178 2.45 3.16 -14.20
CA ALA A 178 3.07 2.33 -13.17
C ALA A 178 3.68 1.06 -13.77
N ARG A 179 2.93 0.36 -14.63
CA ARG A 179 3.43 -0.81 -15.38
C ARG A 179 4.66 -0.48 -16.23
N ALA A 180 4.68 0.68 -16.88
CA ALA A 180 5.81 1.08 -17.72
C ALA A 180 7.07 1.34 -16.90
N ARG A 181 6.95 1.95 -15.71
CA ARG A 181 8.08 2.21 -14.80
C ARG A 181 8.68 0.94 -14.19
N HIS A 182 7.86 -0.07 -13.94
CA HIS A 182 8.25 -1.33 -13.29
C HIS A 182 8.52 -2.48 -14.29
N ALA A 183 8.62 -2.18 -15.59
CA ALA A 183 8.95 -3.19 -16.58
C ALA A 183 10.40 -3.65 -16.44
N VAL A 184 10.60 -4.96 -16.28
CA VAL A 184 11.90 -5.63 -16.22
C VAL A 184 12.06 -6.61 -17.40
N LEU A 185 13.29 -6.84 -17.85
CA LEU A 185 13.64 -7.76 -18.96
C LEU A 185 14.20 -9.08 -18.44
#